data_AF-A0A833M1B6-F1
#
_entry.id   AF-A0A833M1B6-F1
#
_cell.length_a   1.000
_cell.length_b   1.000
_cell.length_c   1.000
_cell.angle_alpha   90.00
_cell.angle_beta   90.00
_cell.angle_gamma   90.00
#
_symmetry.space_group_name_H-M   'P 1'
#
loop_
_entity.id
_entity.type
_entity.pdbx_description
1 polymer ?
#
loop_
_entity_poly.entity_id
_entity_poly.type
_entity_poly.pdbx_seq_one_letter_code
_entity_poly.pdbx_strand_id
1 'polypeptide(L)' 'MVPPEKDRHRKNAAGICQCSGCGKKTTQLYQNNLCRECLSEKFKSIRGFIDETRSRIFETSAVKTGSR' A
#
# COMPACT_ATOMS: atom_id res chain seq x y z
N MET A 1 -0.25 -16.36 -19.16
CA MET A 1 -0.04 -14.94 -19.55
C MET A 1 -1.12 -14.11 -18.86
N VAL A 2 -0.76 -13.34 -17.83
CA VAL A 2 -1.67 -12.38 -17.21
C VAL A 2 -1.78 -11.19 -18.17
N PRO A 3 -2.97 -10.80 -18.65
CA PRO A 3 -3.10 -9.65 -19.53
C PRO A 3 -2.60 -8.38 -18.81
N PRO A 4 -1.90 -7.46 -19.50
CA PRO A 4 -1.54 -6.18 -18.91
C PRO A 4 -2.84 -5.41 -18.63
N GLU A 5 -3.14 -5.24 -17.35
CA GLU A 5 -4.23 -4.40 -16.87
C GLU A 5 -4.04 -3.02 -17.50
N LYS A 6 -4.92 -2.68 -18.46
CA LYS A 6 -4.95 -1.36 -19.06
C LYS A 6 -5.53 -0.42 -18.01
N ASP A 7 -4.65 0.11 -17.16
CA ASP A 7 -4.87 1.30 -16.35
C ASP A 7 -5.18 2.50 -17.27
N ARG A 8 -6.40 2.53 -17.82
CA ARG A 8 -6.97 3.69 -18.50
C ARG A 8 -7.30 4.71 -17.43
N HIS A 9 -6.27 5.35 -16.91
CA HIS A 9 -6.41 6.63 -16.21
C HIS A 9 -7.08 7.58 -17.19
N ARG A 10 -8.35 7.89 -16.94
CA ARG A 10 -9.16 8.82 -17.74
C ARG A 10 -8.53 10.21 -17.61
N LYS A 11 -7.57 10.49 -18.49
CA LYS A 11 -6.94 11.81 -18.58
C LYS A 11 -8.01 12.78 -19.04
N ASN A 12 -8.29 13.81 -18.25
CA ASN A 12 -8.98 14.99 -18.77
C ASN A 12 -8.09 15.61 -19.86
N ALA A 13 -8.67 16.40 -20.77
CA ALA A 13 -7.94 17.02 -21.90
C ALA A 13 -6.68 17.83 -21.47
N ALA A 14 -6.57 18.20 -20.19
CA ALA A 14 -5.42 18.86 -19.59
C ALA A 14 -4.34 17.92 -18.99
N GLY A 15 -4.47 16.59 -19.10
CA GLY A 15 -3.52 15.63 -18.52
C GLY A 15 -3.53 15.54 -16.99
N ILE A 16 -4.54 16.13 -16.34
CA ILE A 16 -4.67 16.17 -14.88
C ILE A 16 -5.61 15.05 -14.42
N CYS A 17 -5.09 14.19 -13.54
CA CYS A 17 -5.77 13.11 -12.86
C CYS A 17 -6.08 13.49 -11.40
N GLN A 18 -7.04 12.83 -10.76
CA GLN A 18 -7.41 13.09 -9.37
C GLN A 18 -7.12 11.85 -8.50
N CYS A 19 -6.40 12.05 -7.39
CA CYS A 19 -6.10 10.97 -6.44
C CYS A 19 -7.37 10.55 -5.68
N SER A 20 -7.69 9.26 -5.66
CA SER A 20 -8.84 8.72 -4.91
C SER A 20 -8.67 8.76 -3.39
N GLY A 21 -7.42 8.86 -2.89
CA GLY A 21 -7.14 8.87 -1.44
C GLY A 21 -7.28 10.25 -0.80
N CYS A 22 -6.76 11.29 -1.46
CA CYS A 22 -6.74 12.66 -0.91
C CYS A 22 -7.45 13.70 -1.78
N GLY A 23 -8.00 13.32 -2.93
CA GLY A 23 -8.67 14.23 -3.85
C GLY A 23 -7.76 15.22 -4.59
N LYS A 24 -6.44 15.23 -4.31
CA LYS A 24 -5.48 16.12 -4.96
C LYS A 24 -5.42 15.85 -6.47
N LYS A 25 -5.34 16.92 -7.24
CA LYS A 25 -5.08 16.89 -8.68
C LYS A 25 -3.59 16.69 -8.92
N THR A 26 -3.24 15.71 -9.75
CA THR A 26 -1.85 15.32 -10.07
C THR A 26 -1.74 14.97 -11.55
N THR A 27 -0.56 15.17 -12.13
CA THR A 27 -0.28 14.80 -13.53
C THR A 27 -0.11 13.29 -13.70
N GLN A 28 0.19 12.58 -12.62
CA GLN A 28 0.40 11.13 -12.61
C GLN A 28 -0.28 10.49 -11.41
N LEU A 29 -0.97 9.38 -11.69
CA LEU A 29 -1.45 8.44 -10.69
C LEU A 29 -0.64 7.15 -10.77
N TYR A 30 -0.58 6.45 -9.64
CA TYR A 30 0.05 5.16 -9.49
C TYR A 30 -1.05 4.11 -9.22
N GLN A 31 -0.64 2.92 -8.76
CA GLN A 31 -1.57 1.84 -8.40
C GLN A 31 -2.73 2.34 -7.52
N ASN A 32 -3.91 1.79 -7.78
CA ASN A 32 -5.17 2.12 -7.10
C ASN A 32 -5.64 3.58 -7.28
N ASN A 33 -5.26 4.27 -8.37
CA ASN A 33 -5.59 5.68 -8.60
C ASN A 33 -5.13 6.61 -7.46
N LEU A 34 -3.97 6.31 -6.86
CA LEU A 34 -3.40 7.10 -5.78
C LEU A 34 -2.25 7.97 -6.27
N CYS A 35 -2.06 9.13 -5.65
CA CYS A 35 -0.83 9.89 -5.76
C CYS A 35 0.29 9.20 -4.98
N ARG A 36 1.53 9.63 -5.22
CA ARG A 36 2.74 9.08 -4.56
C ARG A 36 2.61 9.09 -3.03
N GLU A 37 2.12 10.19 -2.46
CA GLU A 37 1.98 10.36 -1.01
C GLU A 37 1.02 9.32 -0.41
N CYS A 38 -0.21 9.23 -0.94
CA CYS A 38 -1.22 8.28 -0.47
C CYS A 38 -0.78 6.83 -0.66
N LEU A 39 -0.09 6.53 -1.76
CA LEU A 39 0.45 5.20 -2.00
C LEU A 39 1.57 4.87 -1.00
N SER A 40 2.47 5.81 -0.72
CA SER A 40 3.52 5.64 0.29
C SER A 40 2.95 5.45 1.70
N GLU A 41 1.88 6.14 2.06
CA GLU A 41 1.21 5.98 3.34
C GLU A 41 0.61 4.57 3.50
N LYS A 42 -0.04 4.05 2.45
CA LYS A 42 -0.52 2.66 2.44
C LYS A 42 0.62 1.66 2.64
N PHE A 43 1.75 1.84 1.96
CA PHE A 43 2.90 0.95 2.13
C PHE A 43 3.52 1.01 3.54
N LYS A 44 3.52 2.18 4.19
CA LYS A 44 3.96 2.30 5.60
C LYS A 44 3.07 1.48 6.53
N SER A 45 1.75 1.53 6.35
CA SER A 45 0.80 0.74 7.13
C SER A 45 1.05 -0.76 6.96
N ILE A 46 1.24 -1.22 5.72
CA ILE A 46 1.57 -2.62 5.42
C ILE A 46 2.88 -3.03 6.10
N ARG A 47 3.92 -2.19 6.05
CA ARG A 47 5.19 -2.47 6.72
C ARG A 47 5.02 -2.62 8.24
N GLY A 48 4.28 -1.72 8.87
CA GLY A 48 3.98 -1.78 10.30
C GLY A 48 3.27 -3.08 10.68
N PHE A 49 2.26 -3.49 9.91
CA PHE A 49 1.56 -4.76 10.12
C PHE A 49 2.49 -5.98 9.97
N ILE A 50 3.38 -5.97 8.99
CA ILE A 50 4.37 -7.04 8.79
C ILE A 50 5.33 -7.11 9.99
N ASP A 51 5.83 -5.97 10.44
CA ASP A 51 6.77 -5.90 11.56
C ASP A 51 6.10 -6.33 12.89
N GLU A 52 4.85 -5.92 13.12
CA GLU A 52 4.05 -6.37 14.27
C GLU A 52 3.78 -7.88 14.22
N THR A 53 3.39 -8.40 13.06
CA THR A 53 3.13 -9.84 12.87
C THR A 53 4.40 -10.64 13.10
N ARG A 54 5.55 -10.18 12.59
CA ARG A 54 6.85 -10.79 12.85
C ARG A 54 7.15 -10.84 14.35
N SER A 55 7.00 -9.72 15.06
CA SER A 55 7.24 -9.67 16.52
C SER A 55 6.42 -10.71 17.26
N ARG A 56 5.11 -10.81 16.95
CA ARG A 56 4.21 -11.78 17.59
C ARG A 56 4.61 -13.23 17.34
N ILE A 57 5.00 -13.58 16.11
CA ILE A 57 5.44 -14.93 15.76
C ILE A 57 6.70 -15.31 16.58
N PHE A 58 7.67 -14.40 16.69
CA PHE A 58 8.88 -14.66 17.44
C PHE A 58 8.67 -14.68 18.98
N GLU A 59 7.77 -13.84 19.52
CA GLU A 59 7.40 -13.88 20.94
C GLU A 59 6.67 -15.17 21.32
N THR A 60 5.78 -15.68 20.47
CA THR A 60 5.10 -16.97 20.72
C THR A 60 6.04 -18.17 20.77
N SER A 61 7.27 -18.03 20.27
CA SER A 61 8.28 -19.09 20.27
C SER A 61 9.07 -19.18 21.58
N ALA A 62 9.03 -18.16 22.43
CA ALA A 62 9.80 -18.10 23.69
C ALA A 62 9.10 -18.74 24.90
N VAL A 63 7.79 -19.05 24.81
CA VAL A 63 6.98 -19.48 25.98
C VAL A 63 6.96 -21.00 26.21
N LYS A 64 7.52 -21.82 25.31
CA LYS A 64 7.40 -23.29 25.39
C LYS A 64 8.53 -24.06 26.11
N THR A 65 9.46 -23.40 26.78
CA THR A 65 10.61 -24.08 27.44
C THR A 65 10.77 -23.81 28.94
N GLY A 66 9.69 -23.54 29.67
CA GLY A 66 9.81 -23.25 31.11
C GLY A 66 8.56 -23.49 31.93
N SER A 67 8.18 -24.75 32.13
CA SER A 67 7.43 -25.17 33.32
C SER A 67 8.05 -26.48 33.80
N ARG A 68 8.89 -26.36 34.83
CA ARG A 68 9.47 -27.44 35.61
C ARG A 68 8.58 -27.70 36.82
#